data_AF-A0A7S1M661-F1
#
_entry.id   AF-A0A7S1M661-F1
#
_cell.length_a   1.000
_cell.length_b   1.000
_cell.length_c   1.000
_cell.angle_alpha   90.00
_cell.angle_beta   90.00
_cell.angle_gamma   90.00
#
_symmetry.space_group_name_H-M   'P 1'
#
loop_
_entity.id
_entity.type
_entity.pdbx_description
1 polymer ?
#
loop_
_entity_poly.entity_id
_entity_poly.type
_entity_poly.pdbx_seq_one_letter_code
_entity_poly.pdbx_strand_id
1 'polypeptide(L)'
;ADNGGAVAALRQVNHLGPTDSPCPLTVNQLFRVTKANFVDASAVETLLPEEATAQLYRCFDDWPSFLSAHRNYFASMGGTIGQVRDIERLKIRDAPLEEQLEFAYQRGMHQKVRALRRKIRIQQMPDNPLLERENLAKAVAEFLPPNRSVKLHRFMLDLPRELSDLFPREFRKFLKSFPELFQVFEYRYPNNLHIMRAGLPLPDGVIRGTYDELSVVACVVRVLQVRNSLDSSVLFSRLPEGARDMVKSVYNGLHHLLSLYPDNFVLVGSHNGDRNERYRVTLVSVPAKLIDSMNTTTSAPDDSSVPTDARDNPWHAE
;
A
#
# COMPACT_ATOMS: atom_id res chain seq x y z
N ALA A 1 -22.30 38.65 -34.45
CA ALA A 1 -22.97 38.21 -33.22
C ALA A 1 -21.88 37.93 -32.19
N ASP A 2 -21.85 38.75 -31.15
CA ASP A 2 -20.87 38.77 -30.08
C ASP A 2 -20.78 37.43 -29.34
N ASN A 3 -19.56 36.93 -29.18
CA ASN A 3 -19.19 35.97 -28.12
C ASN A 3 -17.96 36.49 -27.37
N GLY A 4 -17.99 37.78 -27.03
CA GLY A 4 -17.18 38.32 -25.95
C GLY A 4 -17.68 37.74 -24.63
N GLY A 5 -17.23 36.53 -24.29
CA GLY A 5 -17.44 35.94 -22.99
C GLY A 5 -16.75 36.82 -21.94
N ALA A 6 -17.47 37.79 -21.42
CA ALA A 6 -17.03 38.60 -20.29
C ALA A 6 -16.76 37.65 -19.13
N VAL A 7 -15.48 37.48 -18.79
CA VAL A 7 -15.07 36.84 -17.54
C VAL A 7 -15.51 37.81 -16.45
N ALA A 8 -16.71 37.60 -15.93
CA ALA A 8 -17.20 38.34 -14.79
C ALA A 8 -16.22 38.12 -13.64
N ALA A 9 -15.60 39.21 -13.16
CA ALA A 9 -14.74 39.17 -11.99
C ALA A 9 -15.52 38.50 -10.85
N LEU A 10 -15.07 37.30 -10.45
CA LEU A 10 -15.71 36.50 -9.42
C LEU A 10 -15.45 37.16 -8.07
N ARG A 11 -16.29 38.12 -7.69
CA ARG A 11 -16.27 38.71 -6.35
C ARG A 11 -16.70 37.64 -5.33
N GLN A 12 -15.71 37.19 -4.56
CA GLN A 12 -15.82 36.35 -3.36
C GLN A 12 -16.33 34.91 -3.58
N VAL A 13 -15.60 34.10 -4.33
CA VAL A 13 -15.75 32.64 -4.28
C VAL A 13 -14.68 32.05 -3.35
N ASN A 14 -15.10 31.41 -2.27
CA ASN A 14 -14.18 30.93 -1.21
C ASN A 14 -13.74 29.45 -1.36
N HIS A 15 -14.14 28.78 -2.45
CA HIS A 15 -13.99 27.34 -2.64
C HIS A 15 -13.87 26.92 -4.11
N LEU A 16 -12.88 27.43 -4.85
CA LEU A 16 -12.65 27.02 -6.23
C LEU A 16 -11.77 25.77 -6.30
N GLY A 17 -12.30 24.75 -6.98
CA GLY A 17 -11.57 23.54 -7.35
C GLY A 17 -10.73 23.71 -8.61
N PRO A 18 -9.81 22.79 -8.93
CA PRO A 18 -8.97 22.87 -10.14
C PRO A 18 -9.78 22.82 -11.44
N THR A 19 -10.95 22.18 -11.42
CA THR A 19 -11.87 22.07 -12.56
C THR A 19 -12.83 23.25 -12.68
N ASP A 20 -13.09 23.93 -11.56
CA ASP A 20 -14.11 24.97 -11.46
C ASP A 20 -13.48 26.37 -11.38
N SER A 21 -12.15 26.42 -11.34
CA SER A 21 -11.38 27.66 -11.31
C SER A 21 -11.51 28.42 -12.64
N PRO A 22 -11.72 29.74 -12.62
CA PRO A 22 -11.62 30.58 -13.81
C PRO A 22 -10.17 30.67 -14.34
N CYS A 23 -9.18 30.19 -13.56
CA CYS A 23 -7.76 30.18 -13.89
C CYS A 23 -7.17 28.75 -13.95
N PRO A 24 -7.68 27.85 -14.82
CA PRO A 24 -7.24 26.46 -14.84
C PRO A 24 -5.75 26.28 -15.22
N LEU A 25 -5.18 27.18 -16.04
CA LEU A 25 -3.76 27.11 -16.39
C LEU A 25 -2.90 27.51 -15.20
N THR A 26 -3.25 28.61 -14.52
CA THR A 26 -2.55 29.07 -13.31
C THR A 26 -2.59 28.01 -12.21
N VAL A 27 -3.75 27.40 -11.95
CA VAL A 27 -3.89 26.34 -10.94
C VAL A 27 -3.03 25.12 -11.27
N ASN A 28 -3.09 24.63 -12.52
CA ASN A 28 -2.32 23.46 -12.94
C ASN A 28 -0.81 23.70 -12.91
N GLN A 29 -0.36 24.88 -13.33
CA GLN A 29 1.06 25.23 -13.27
C GLN A 29 1.52 25.42 -11.82
N LEU A 30 0.72 26.07 -10.97
CA LEU A 30 1.05 26.19 -9.56
C LEU A 30 1.14 24.83 -8.87
N PHE A 31 0.25 23.88 -9.18
CA PHE A 31 0.38 22.48 -8.71
C PHE A 31 1.69 21.82 -9.15
N ARG A 32 2.17 22.10 -10.36
CA ARG A 32 3.44 21.55 -10.86
C ARG A 32 4.64 22.16 -10.15
N VAL A 33 4.69 23.48 -10.03
CA VAL A 33 5.80 24.20 -9.37
C VAL A 33 5.85 23.84 -7.88
N THR A 34 4.69 23.71 -7.22
CA THR A 34 4.59 23.36 -5.80
C THR A 34 4.61 21.85 -5.51
N LYS A 35 4.76 20.98 -6.52
CA LYS A 35 4.65 19.51 -6.37
C LYS A 35 5.71 18.91 -5.44
N ALA A 36 6.88 19.56 -5.32
CA ALA A 36 8.01 19.05 -4.57
C ALA A 36 8.65 20.09 -3.63
N ASN A 37 8.37 21.39 -3.81
CA ASN A 37 8.99 22.47 -3.06
C ASN A 37 7.96 23.56 -2.70
N PHE A 38 8.23 24.25 -1.59
CA PHE A 38 7.59 25.52 -1.29
C PHE A 38 8.23 26.60 -2.13
N VAL A 39 7.42 27.47 -2.69
CA VAL A 39 7.88 28.52 -3.60
C VAL A 39 7.73 29.84 -2.88
N ASP A 40 8.77 30.67 -2.86
CA ASP A 40 8.63 32.03 -2.33
C ASP A 40 7.60 32.81 -3.16
N ALA A 41 6.64 33.45 -2.50
CA ALA A 41 5.56 34.20 -3.14
C ALA A 41 6.10 35.27 -4.09
N SER A 42 7.28 35.83 -3.79
CA SER A 42 7.98 36.80 -4.63
C SER A 42 8.52 36.20 -5.95
N ALA A 43 8.77 34.90 -5.99
CA ALA A 43 9.36 34.18 -7.13
C ALA A 43 8.32 33.36 -7.91
N VAL A 44 7.06 33.31 -7.48
CA VAL A 44 6.02 32.52 -8.13
C VAL A 44 5.73 33.05 -9.53
N GLU A 45 5.74 34.38 -9.71
CA GLU A 45 5.45 35.01 -11.01
C GLU A 45 6.52 34.75 -12.05
N THR A 46 7.78 34.58 -11.63
CA THR A 46 8.91 34.28 -12.54
C THR A 46 8.97 32.80 -12.92
N LEU A 47 8.34 31.93 -12.14
CA LEU A 47 8.27 30.49 -12.37
C LEU A 47 7.04 30.06 -13.17
N LEU A 48 6.06 30.95 -13.30
CA LEU A 48 4.85 30.69 -14.07
C LEU A 48 5.00 31.25 -15.50
N PRO A 49 4.46 30.55 -16.52
CA PRO A 49 4.38 31.10 -17.86
C PRO A 49 3.58 32.41 -17.87
N GLU A 50 3.98 33.38 -18.73
CA GLU A 50 3.31 34.68 -18.85
C GLU A 50 1.79 34.55 -19.07
N GLU A 51 1.37 33.55 -19.83
CA GLU A 51 -0.04 33.22 -20.07
C GLU A 51 -0.80 32.84 -18.79
N ALA A 52 -0.15 32.11 -17.87
CA ALA A 52 -0.73 31.71 -16.60
C ALA A 52 -0.81 32.89 -15.62
N THR A 53 0.17 33.79 -15.64
CA THR A 53 0.17 35.02 -14.84
C THR A 53 -0.87 36.01 -15.36
N ALA A 54 -0.98 36.18 -16.67
CA ALA A 54 -2.02 37.00 -17.30
C ALA A 54 -3.43 36.46 -17.03
N GLN A 55 -3.61 35.14 -16.96
CA GLN A 55 -4.89 34.54 -16.60
C GLN A 55 -5.29 34.82 -15.14
N LEU A 56 -4.32 34.85 -14.22
CA LEU A 56 -4.58 35.23 -12.83
C LEU A 56 -5.11 36.66 -12.74
N TYR A 57 -4.37 37.62 -13.30
CA TYR A 57 -4.71 39.05 -13.20
C TYR A 57 -5.95 39.46 -14.01
N ARG A 58 -6.44 38.59 -14.90
CA ARG A 58 -7.75 38.76 -15.55
C ARG A 58 -8.92 38.38 -14.66
N CYS A 59 -8.72 37.46 -13.72
CA CYS A 59 -9.80 36.88 -12.92
C CYS A 59 -9.76 37.30 -11.44
N PHE A 60 -8.58 37.68 -10.94
CA PHE A 60 -8.33 38.08 -9.56
C PHE A 60 -7.46 39.34 -9.54
N ASP A 61 -7.68 40.18 -8.54
CA ASP A 61 -6.94 41.44 -8.38
C ASP A 61 -5.48 41.20 -7.95
N ASP A 62 -5.24 40.16 -7.15
CA ASP A 62 -3.92 39.82 -6.61
C ASP A 62 -3.77 38.32 -6.24
N TRP A 63 -2.53 37.93 -5.95
CA TRP A 63 -2.18 36.59 -5.46
C TRP A 63 -2.92 36.20 -4.17
N PRO A 64 -3.00 37.04 -3.13
CA PRO A 64 -3.79 36.77 -1.92
C PRO A 64 -5.26 36.41 -2.22
N SER A 65 -5.92 37.13 -3.13
CA SER A 65 -7.31 36.84 -3.51
C SER A 65 -7.44 35.50 -4.21
N PHE A 66 -6.51 35.19 -5.12
CA PHE A 66 -6.44 33.88 -5.76
C PHE A 66 -6.22 32.75 -4.74
N LEU A 67 -5.26 32.90 -3.82
CA LEU A 67 -4.98 31.89 -2.79
C LEU A 67 -6.15 31.72 -1.81
N SER A 68 -6.82 32.80 -1.44
CA SER A 68 -8.01 32.76 -0.59
C SER A 68 -9.14 31.96 -1.26
N ALA A 69 -9.36 32.17 -2.56
CA ALA A 69 -10.35 31.43 -3.33
C ALA A 69 -10.01 29.93 -3.47
N HIS A 70 -8.72 29.58 -3.48
CA HIS A 70 -8.20 28.21 -3.61
C HIS A 70 -7.61 27.65 -2.30
N ARG A 71 -8.05 28.17 -1.15
CA ARG A 71 -7.52 27.84 0.20
C ARG A 71 -7.53 26.37 0.59
N ASN A 72 -8.33 25.55 -0.11
CA ASN A 72 -8.39 24.09 0.09
C ASN A 72 -7.20 23.35 -0.54
N TYR A 73 -6.48 24.01 -1.46
CA TYR A 73 -5.42 23.41 -2.26
C TYR A 73 -4.07 24.09 -2.04
N PHE A 74 -4.05 25.42 -1.91
CA PHE A 74 -2.84 26.19 -1.68
C PHE A 74 -2.95 27.01 -0.39
N ALA A 75 -1.84 27.12 0.34
CA ALA A 75 -1.72 28.03 1.47
C ALA A 75 -0.36 28.72 1.45
N SER A 76 -0.32 29.90 2.07
CA SER A 76 0.91 30.66 2.29
C SER A 76 1.39 30.47 3.73
N MET A 77 2.68 30.22 3.91
CA MET A 77 3.34 30.10 5.21
C MET A 77 4.65 30.90 5.19
N GLY A 78 4.71 31.99 5.96
CA GLY A 78 5.93 32.79 6.11
C GLY A 78 6.49 33.37 4.79
N GLY A 79 5.61 33.72 3.85
CA GLY A 79 6.00 34.21 2.52
C GLY A 79 6.14 33.13 1.45
N THR A 80 6.08 31.85 1.80
CA THR A 80 6.13 30.75 0.82
C THR A 80 4.76 30.15 0.51
N ILE A 81 4.47 29.89 -0.76
CA ILE A 81 3.27 29.21 -1.24
C ILE A 81 3.58 27.72 -1.39
N GLY A 82 2.68 26.88 -0.87
CA GLY A 82 2.73 25.44 -1.06
C GLY A 82 1.34 24.82 -1.08
N GLN A 83 1.31 23.52 -1.38
CA GLN A 83 0.05 22.78 -1.29
C GLN A 83 -0.34 22.60 0.17
N VAL A 84 -1.62 22.80 0.50
CA VAL A 84 -2.15 22.69 1.87
C VAL A 84 -1.77 21.35 2.49
N ARG A 85 -1.87 20.27 1.71
CA ARG A 85 -1.51 18.92 2.16
C ARG A 85 -0.06 18.81 2.62
N ASP A 86 0.86 19.50 1.96
CA ASP A 86 2.29 19.44 2.28
C ASP A 86 2.64 20.39 3.44
N ILE A 87 1.98 21.54 3.53
CA ILE A 87 2.08 22.45 4.68
C ILE A 87 1.54 21.75 5.95
N GLU A 88 0.38 21.11 5.87
CA GLU A 88 -0.18 20.33 6.97
C GLU A 88 0.77 19.20 7.38
N ARG A 89 1.35 18.47 6.42
CA ARG A 89 2.34 17.42 6.72
C ARG A 89 3.56 17.96 7.45
N LEU A 90 4.07 19.14 7.08
CA LEU A 90 5.19 19.77 7.77
C LEU A 90 4.81 20.19 9.19
N LYS A 91 3.69 20.91 9.36
CA LYS A 91 3.20 21.34 10.67
C LYS A 91 3.03 20.15 11.62
N ILE A 92 2.46 19.05 11.14
CA ILE A 92 2.29 17.83 11.93
C ILE A 92 3.64 17.16 12.21
N ARG A 93 4.59 17.15 11.26
CA ARG A 93 5.90 16.55 11.49
C ARG A 93 6.66 17.26 12.62
N ASP A 94 6.51 18.57 12.70
CA ASP A 94 7.22 19.41 13.66
C ASP A 94 6.46 19.54 15.00
N ALA A 95 5.20 19.04 15.07
CA ALA A 95 4.40 18.94 16.29
C ALA A 95 4.91 17.86 17.27
N PRO A 96 4.59 17.96 18.58
CA PRO A 96 4.90 16.91 19.56
C PRO A 96 4.29 15.56 19.19
N LEU A 97 4.86 14.47 19.72
CA LEU A 97 4.48 13.10 19.33
C LEU A 97 3.03 12.76 19.68
N GLU A 98 2.50 13.33 20.76
CA GLU A 98 1.12 13.20 21.23
C GLU A 98 0.15 13.81 20.22
N GLU A 99 0.44 15.01 19.72
CA GLU A 99 -0.36 15.69 18.70
C GLU A 99 -0.28 14.97 17.34
N GLN A 100 0.91 14.46 16.99
CA GLN A 100 1.07 13.58 15.83
C GLN A 100 0.23 12.32 15.94
N LEU A 101 0.09 11.78 17.15
CA LEU A 101 -0.66 10.56 17.42
C LEU A 101 -2.17 10.82 17.31
N GLU A 102 -2.67 11.91 17.90
CA GLU A 102 -4.07 12.35 17.76
C GLU A 102 -4.46 12.57 16.31
N PHE A 103 -3.63 13.29 15.55
CA PHE A 103 -3.84 13.46 14.12
C PHE A 103 -3.89 12.12 13.37
N ALA A 104 -3.00 11.18 13.72
CA ALA A 104 -2.97 9.86 13.11
C ALA A 104 -4.22 9.02 13.43
N TYR A 105 -4.82 9.17 14.62
CA TYR A 105 -6.11 8.54 14.93
C TYR A 105 -7.25 9.12 14.11
N GLN A 106 -7.36 10.45 14.05
CA GLN A 106 -8.43 11.14 13.31
C GLN A 106 -8.44 10.76 11.82
N ARG A 107 -7.26 10.47 11.26
CA ARG A 107 -7.09 10.07 9.85
C ARG A 107 -7.08 8.55 9.63
N GLY A 108 -7.29 7.72 10.66
CA GLY A 108 -7.29 6.26 10.53
C GLY A 108 -5.93 5.66 10.12
N MET A 109 -4.81 6.33 10.41
CA MET A 109 -3.47 5.90 9.98
C MET A 109 -2.88 4.85 10.93
N HIS A 110 -3.48 3.66 11.00
CA HIS A 110 -3.13 2.62 11.99
C HIS A 110 -1.63 2.26 12.05
N GLN A 111 -0.93 2.26 10.91
CA GLN A 111 0.52 2.01 10.89
C GLN A 111 1.33 3.14 11.57
N LYS A 112 0.94 4.40 11.31
CA LYS A 112 1.59 5.58 11.90
C LYS A 112 1.27 5.68 13.39
N VAL A 113 0.03 5.38 13.78
CA VAL A 113 -0.39 5.29 15.19
C VAL A 113 0.53 4.33 15.97
N ARG A 114 0.72 3.10 15.49
CA ARG A 114 1.62 2.14 16.17
C ARG A 114 3.06 2.64 16.25
N ALA A 115 3.60 3.20 15.16
CA ALA A 115 4.96 3.73 15.15
C ALA A 115 5.16 4.88 16.15
N LEU A 116 4.18 5.80 16.24
CA LEU A 116 4.20 6.90 17.20
C LEU A 116 4.04 6.42 18.63
N ARG A 117 3.11 5.50 18.92
CA ARG A 117 2.98 4.88 20.25
C ARG A 117 4.27 4.22 20.70
N ARG A 118 4.92 3.47 19.80
CA ARG A 118 6.24 2.86 20.08
C ARG A 118 7.27 3.91 20.43
N LYS A 119 7.35 5.00 19.65
CA LYS A 119 8.31 6.09 19.87
C LYS A 119 8.06 6.80 21.21
N ILE A 120 6.80 7.09 21.54
CA ILE A 120 6.40 7.67 22.82
C ILE A 120 6.80 6.72 23.96
N ARG A 121 6.53 5.42 23.83
CA ARG A 121 6.83 4.44 24.87
C ARG A 121 8.32 4.26 25.10
N ILE A 122 9.13 4.30 24.04
CA ILE A 122 10.60 4.32 24.14
C ILE A 122 11.09 5.56 24.89
N GLN A 123 10.50 6.74 24.62
CA GLN A 123 10.87 7.98 25.32
C GLN A 123 10.47 7.96 26.80
N GLN A 124 9.31 7.38 27.12
CA GLN A 124 8.81 7.31 28.49
C GLN A 124 9.52 6.26 29.35
N MET A 125 10.03 5.18 28.76
CA MET A 125 10.64 4.06 29.47
C MET A 125 11.91 3.56 28.75
N PRO A 126 13.02 4.33 28.79
CA PRO A 126 14.24 3.98 28.06
C PRO A 126 14.92 2.71 28.58
N ASP A 127 14.75 2.38 29.86
CA ASP A 127 15.40 1.22 30.51
C ASP A 127 14.53 -0.05 30.48
N ASN A 128 13.44 -0.05 29.72
CA ASN A 128 12.55 -1.21 29.67
C ASN A 128 13.22 -2.38 28.91
N PRO A 129 13.38 -3.57 29.52
CA PRO A 129 14.04 -4.71 28.88
C PRO A 129 13.31 -5.18 27.60
N LEU A 130 12.02 -4.88 27.46
CA LEU A 130 11.21 -5.19 26.26
C LEU A 130 11.55 -4.30 25.05
N LEU A 131 12.40 -3.29 25.20
CA LEU A 131 12.94 -2.55 24.05
C LEU A 131 13.93 -3.42 23.25
N GLU A 132 14.59 -4.37 23.90
CA GLU A 132 15.43 -5.35 23.24
C GLU A 132 14.57 -6.34 22.44
N ARG A 133 14.96 -6.57 21.18
CA ARG A 133 14.17 -7.38 20.25
C ARG A 133 13.96 -8.81 20.74
N GLU A 134 14.97 -9.40 21.38
CA GLU A 134 14.94 -10.76 21.89
C GLU A 134 13.99 -10.91 23.08
N ASN A 135 14.05 -9.98 24.05
CA ASN A 135 13.17 -10.00 25.21
C ASN A 135 11.71 -9.79 24.81
N LEU A 136 11.46 -8.87 23.87
CA LEU A 136 10.13 -8.69 23.28
C LEU A 136 9.64 -9.99 22.61
N ALA A 137 10.50 -10.66 21.84
CA ALA A 137 10.14 -11.91 21.17
C ALA A 137 9.80 -13.01 22.18
N LYS A 138 10.61 -13.18 23.24
CA LYS A 138 10.35 -14.15 24.31
C LYS A 138 9.03 -13.85 25.02
N ALA A 139 8.80 -12.60 25.43
CA ALA A 139 7.56 -12.19 26.09
C ALA A 139 6.33 -12.41 25.20
N VAL A 140 6.42 -12.13 23.90
CA VAL A 140 5.34 -12.40 22.94
C VAL A 140 5.09 -13.90 22.78
N ALA A 141 6.13 -14.73 22.77
CA ALA A 141 6.02 -16.17 22.59
C ALA A 141 5.25 -16.86 23.74
N GLU A 142 5.28 -16.29 24.95
CA GLU A 142 4.50 -16.79 26.09
C GLU A 142 2.99 -16.78 25.82
N PHE A 143 2.50 -15.82 25.03
CA PHE A 143 1.08 -15.71 24.69
C PHE A 143 0.64 -16.66 23.58
N LEU A 144 1.55 -17.38 22.93
CA LEU A 144 1.17 -18.34 21.91
C LEU A 144 0.54 -19.59 22.56
N PRO A 145 -0.54 -20.12 21.98
CA PRO A 145 -1.10 -21.39 22.44
C PRO A 145 -0.06 -22.51 22.42
N PRO A 146 -0.12 -23.47 23.36
CA PRO A 146 0.89 -24.51 23.48
C PRO A 146 0.90 -25.49 22.30
N ASN A 147 -0.28 -25.91 21.80
CA ASN A 147 -0.41 -27.03 20.87
C ASN A 147 -1.23 -26.71 19.61
N ARG A 148 -1.44 -25.43 19.28
CA ARG A 148 -2.24 -25.04 18.11
C ARG A 148 -1.72 -23.78 17.45
N SER A 149 -2.01 -23.65 16.17
CA SER A 149 -1.82 -22.39 15.46
C SER A 149 -3.01 -21.45 15.68
N VAL A 150 -2.74 -20.15 15.54
CA VAL A 150 -3.75 -19.10 15.58
C VAL A 150 -3.57 -18.16 14.39
N LYS A 151 -4.67 -17.59 13.91
CA LYS A 151 -4.62 -16.53 12.90
C LYS A 151 -3.77 -15.38 13.43
N LEU A 152 -2.76 -14.98 12.67
CA LEU A 152 -1.81 -13.95 13.06
C LEU A 152 -2.49 -12.62 13.39
N HIS A 153 -3.48 -12.22 12.59
CA HIS A 153 -4.26 -11.01 12.87
C HIS A 153 -4.96 -11.07 14.23
N ARG A 154 -5.56 -12.22 14.56
CA ARG A 154 -6.27 -12.41 15.83
C ARG A 154 -5.29 -12.41 17.00
N PHE A 155 -4.17 -13.12 16.87
CA PHE A 155 -3.11 -13.10 17.86
C PHE A 155 -2.63 -11.67 18.17
N MET A 156 -2.39 -10.84 17.15
CA MET A 156 -1.98 -9.45 17.34
C MET A 156 -3.01 -8.58 18.07
N LEU A 157 -4.31 -8.91 17.97
CA LEU A 157 -5.39 -8.21 18.69
C LEU A 157 -5.51 -8.68 20.14
N ASP A 158 -5.23 -9.94 20.40
CA ASP A 158 -5.33 -10.54 21.73
C ASP A 158 -4.07 -10.28 22.61
N LEU A 159 -3.00 -9.72 22.03
CA LEU A 159 -1.79 -9.37 22.78
C LEU A 159 -2.03 -8.19 23.75
N PRO A 160 -1.41 -8.22 24.95
CA PRO A 160 -1.41 -7.08 25.85
C PRO A 160 -0.91 -5.81 25.17
N ARG A 161 -1.51 -4.68 25.55
CA ARG A 161 -1.24 -3.40 24.89
C ARG A 161 0.24 -3.00 25.03
N GLU A 162 0.83 -3.31 26.17
CA GLU A 162 2.24 -3.10 26.53
C GLU A 162 3.19 -3.70 25.49
N LEU A 163 2.89 -4.92 25.04
CA LEU A 163 3.67 -5.62 24.02
C LEU A 163 3.31 -5.11 22.62
N SER A 164 2.02 -4.96 22.33
CA SER A 164 1.52 -4.55 21.02
C SER A 164 2.06 -3.17 20.58
N ASP A 165 2.22 -2.24 21.53
CA ASP A 165 2.73 -0.89 21.26
C ASP A 165 4.25 -0.87 21.08
N LEU A 166 4.98 -1.92 21.49
CA LEU A 166 6.42 -2.06 21.29
C LEU A 166 6.80 -2.76 19.98
N PHE A 167 5.83 -3.38 19.29
CA PHE A 167 6.07 -4.06 18.03
C PHE A 167 6.62 -3.13 16.94
N PRO A 168 7.62 -3.58 16.16
CA PRO A 168 8.07 -2.83 15.00
C PRO A 168 6.99 -2.75 13.92
N ARG A 169 7.12 -1.76 13.03
CA ARG A 169 6.18 -1.55 11.90
C ARG A 169 6.01 -2.80 11.03
N GLU A 170 7.10 -3.51 10.78
CA GLU A 170 7.14 -4.76 10.01
C GLU A 170 7.10 -6.00 10.92
N PHE A 171 6.05 -6.11 11.75
CA PHE A 171 5.91 -7.18 12.75
C PHE A 171 6.06 -8.59 12.17
N ARG A 172 5.64 -8.82 10.92
CA ARG A 172 5.82 -10.12 10.25
C ARG A 172 7.29 -10.48 10.08
N LYS A 173 8.13 -9.53 9.64
CA LYS A 173 9.58 -9.76 9.51
C LYS A 173 10.24 -9.94 10.88
N PHE A 174 9.75 -9.23 11.89
CA PHE A 174 10.20 -9.43 13.27
C PHE A 174 9.91 -10.85 13.76
N LEU A 175 8.70 -11.37 13.56
CA LEU A 175 8.37 -12.74 13.97
C LEU A 175 9.21 -13.77 13.21
N LYS A 176 9.38 -13.59 11.89
CA LYS A 176 10.23 -14.44 11.05
C LYS A 176 11.72 -14.39 11.43
N SER A 177 12.19 -13.36 12.14
CA SER A 177 13.58 -13.29 12.61
C SER A 177 13.87 -14.16 13.85
N PHE A 178 12.86 -14.77 14.46
CA PHE A 178 13.01 -15.66 15.62
C PHE A 178 12.37 -17.03 15.34
N PRO A 179 12.92 -17.83 14.40
CA PRO A 179 12.37 -19.14 14.05
C PRO A 179 12.40 -20.14 15.20
N GLU A 180 13.29 -19.96 16.17
CA GLU A 180 13.37 -20.75 17.41
C GLU A 180 12.19 -20.53 18.37
N LEU A 181 11.43 -19.44 18.18
CA LEU A 181 10.27 -19.09 19.00
C LEU A 181 8.96 -19.21 18.21
N PHE A 182 9.00 -18.85 16.92
CA PHE A 182 7.82 -18.66 16.09
C PHE A 182 7.91 -19.45 14.80
N GLN A 183 6.81 -20.13 14.48
CA GLN A 183 6.57 -20.65 13.14
C GLN A 183 5.39 -19.89 12.52
N VAL A 184 5.69 -19.11 11.47
CA VAL A 184 4.72 -18.28 10.74
C VAL A 184 4.52 -18.86 9.34
N PHE A 185 3.28 -19.10 8.94
CA PHE A 185 2.96 -19.77 7.68
C PHE A 185 1.59 -19.34 7.14
N GLU A 186 1.32 -19.59 5.86
CA GLU A 186 -0.01 -19.44 5.27
C GLU A 186 -0.80 -20.75 5.39
N TYR A 187 -2.06 -20.66 5.80
CA TYR A 187 -2.91 -21.81 6.08
C TYR A 187 -4.12 -21.87 5.15
N ARG A 188 -4.27 -22.98 4.41
CA ARG A 188 -5.32 -23.33 3.43
C ARG A 188 -5.42 -22.44 2.20
N TYR A 189 -5.34 -21.12 2.34
CA TYR A 189 -5.45 -20.16 1.24
C TYR A 189 -4.47 -18.98 1.38
N PRO A 190 -4.05 -18.36 0.25
CA PRO A 190 -3.12 -17.24 0.26
C PRO A 190 -3.59 -16.10 1.16
N ASN A 191 -2.65 -15.39 1.78
CA ASN A 191 -2.87 -14.29 2.74
C ASN A 191 -3.51 -14.67 4.08
N ASN A 192 -3.87 -15.94 4.32
CA ASN A 192 -4.35 -16.40 5.62
C ASN A 192 -3.17 -16.83 6.52
N LEU A 193 -2.51 -15.83 7.10
CA LEU A 193 -1.33 -16.06 7.92
C LEU A 193 -1.71 -16.57 9.32
N HIS A 194 -1.03 -17.63 9.71
CA HIS A 194 -1.08 -18.24 11.02
C HIS A 194 0.29 -18.17 11.70
N ILE A 195 0.28 -18.24 13.02
CA ILE A 195 1.46 -18.33 13.87
C ILE A 195 1.27 -19.44 14.91
N MET A 196 2.34 -20.16 15.21
CA MET A 196 2.42 -21.12 16.30
C MET A 196 3.81 -21.13 16.93
N ARG A 197 3.96 -21.84 18.05
CA ARG A 197 5.27 -22.05 18.69
C ARG A 197 6.18 -22.86 17.77
N ALA A 198 7.47 -22.57 17.82
CA ALA A 198 8.48 -23.36 17.12
C ALA A 198 8.52 -24.82 17.61
N GLY A 199 9.01 -25.72 16.76
CA GLY A 199 9.17 -27.14 17.07
C GLY A 199 7.90 -28.00 17.00
N LEU A 200 6.73 -27.38 16.81
CA LEU A 200 5.49 -28.12 16.59
C LEU A 200 5.38 -28.59 15.13
N PRO A 201 4.70 -29.72 14.87
CA PRO A 201 4.40 -30.15 13.51
C PRO A 201 3.46 -29.14 12.84
N LEU A 202 3.74 -28.86 11.56
CA LEU A 202 2.87 -28.01 10.74
C LEU A 202 1.51 -28.70 10.54
N PRO A 203 0.39 -27.97 10.67
CA PRO A 203 -0.94 -28.55 10.45
C PRO A 203 -1.20 -28.86 8.98
N ASP A 204 -2.07 -29.83 8.72
CA ASP A 204 -2.48 -30.17 7.35
C ASP A 204 -3.14 -28.97 6.65
N GLY A 205 -2.71 -28.72 5.41
CA GLY A 205 -3.16 -27.57 4.61
C GLY A 205 -2.27 -26.34 4.72
N VAL A 206 -1.08 -26.43 5.31
CA VAL A 206 -0.05 -25.39 5.19
C VAL A 206 0.35 -25.21 3.73
N ILE A 207 0.35 -23.96 3.27
CA ILE A 207 0.86 -23.61 1.95
C ILE A 207 2.38 -23.61 2.00
N ARG A 208 3.01 -24.26 1.02
CA ARG A 208 4.48 -24.27 0.89
C ARG A 208 5.06 -22.86 0.93
N GLY A 209 6.20 -22.72 1.61
CA GLY A 209 6.91 -21.43 1.75
C GLY A 209 7.86 -21.11 0.60
N THR A 210 8.28 -22.11 -0.18
CA THR A 210 9.24 -21.97 -1.28
C THR A 210 8.59 -22.30 -2.62
N TYR A 211 8.96 -21.54 -3.65
CA TYR A 211 8.44 -21.68 -5.00
C TYR A 211 9.58 -21.55 -6.01
N ASP A 212 9.59 -22.42 -7.00
CA ASP A 212 10.35 -22.28 -8.25
C ASP A 212 9.58 -21.42 -9.27
N GLU A 213 10.25 -21.05 -10.36
CA GLU A 213 9.68 -20.22 -11.43
C GLU A 213 8.36 -20.77 -11.97
N LEU A 214 8.35 -22.05 -12.37
CA LEU A 214 7.18 -22.68 -12.97
C LEU A 214 6.03 -22.74 -11.97
N SER A 215 6.30 -23.07 -10.71
CA SER A 215 5.28 -23.04 -9.64
C SER A 215 4.64 -21.66 -9.44
N VAL A 216 5.40 -20.57 -9.56
CA VAL A 216 4.84 -19.22 -9.48
C VAL A 216 3.97 -18.95 -10.71
N VAL A 217 4.44 -19.29 -11.90
CA VAL A 217 3.67 -19.14 -13.14
C VAL A 217 2.38 -19.95 -13.07
N ALA A 218 2.41 -21.17 -12.55
CA ALA A 218 1.21 -21.98 -12.31
C ALA A 218 0.20 -21.29 -11.39
N CYS A 219 0.68 -20.64 -10.32
CA CYS A 219 -0.18 -19.85 -9.43
C CYS A 219 -0.81 -18.66 -10.16
N VAL A 220 -0.05 -17.96 -11.01
CA VAL A 220 -0.55 -16.86 -11.83
C VAL A 220 -1.62 -17.34 -12.80
N VAL A 221 -1.35 -18.42 -13.55
CA VAL A 221 -2.30 -19.04 -14.47
C VAL A 221 -3.58 -19.39 -13.73
N ARG A 222 -3.50 -20.05 -12.56
CA ARG A 222 -4.68 -20.44 -11.80
C ARG A 222 -5.56 -19.25 -11.39
N VAL A 223 -4.94 -18.13 -11.02
CA VAL A 223 -5.68 -16.90 -10.68
C VAL A 223 -6.34 -16.29 -11.94
N LEU A 224 -5.63 -16.28 -13.07
CA LEU A 224 -6.11 -15.69 -14.32
C LEU A 224 -7.12 -16.58 -15.07
N GLN A 225 -7.10 -17.90 -14.87
CA GLN A 225 -8.11 -18.81 -15.39
C GLN A 225 -9.50 -18.50 -14.83
N VAL A 226 -9.57 -18.05 -13.57
CA VAL A 226 -10.83 -17.60 -12.96
C VAL A 226 -11.19 -16.18 -13.40
N ARG A 227 -10.18 -15.33 -13.59
CA ARG A 227 -10.36 -13.92 -13.98
C ARG A 227 -9.44 -13.60 -15.15
N ASN A 228 -9.97 -13.73 -16.37
CA ASN A 228 -9.24 -13.64 -17.66
C ASN A 228 -8.19 -12.53 -17.74
N SER A 229 -8.42 -11.39 -17.08
CA SER A 229 -7.49 -10.27 -17.03
C SER A 229 -7.51 -9.58 -15.66
N LEU A 230 -6.33 -9.22 -15.15
CA LEU A 230 -6.16 -8.53 -13.87
C LEU A 230 -4.99 -7.54 -13.91
N ASP A 231 -5.10 -6.49 -13.11
CA ASP A 231 -3.96 -5.60 -12.87
C ASP A 231 -2.85 -6.35 -12.11
N SER A 232 -1.60 -6.10 -12.46
CA SER A 232 -0.42 -6.84 -11.96
C SER A 232 -0.27 -6.74 -10.44
N SER A 233 -0.62 -5.60 -9.84
CA SER A 233 -0.62 -5.41 -8.39
C SER A 233 -1.66 -6.27 -7.69
N VAL A 234 -2.86 -6.36 -8.26
CA VAL A 234 -3.97 -7.19 -7.75
C VAL A 234 -3.61 -8.66 -7.91
N LEU A 235 -3.12 -9.05 -9.08
CA LEU A 235 -2.64 -10.41 -9.34
C LEU A 235 -1.54 -10.80 -8.35
N PHE A 236 -0.52 -9.95 -8.19
CA PHE A 236 0.57 -10.17 -7.23
C PHE A 236 0.05 -10.33 -5.79
N SER A 237 -0.95 -9.55 -5.38
CA SER A 237 -1.52 -9.63 -4.04
C SER A 237 -2.23 -10.96 -3.74
N ARG A 238 -2.70 -11.67 -4.76
CA ARG A 238 -3.39 -12.96 -4.66
C ARG A 238 -2.45 -14.16 -4.64
N LEU A 239 -1.17 -13.96 -4.93
CA LEU A 239 -0.18 -15.03 -4.87
C LEU A 239 0.15 -15.40 -3.42
N PRO A 240 0.48 -16.68 -3.15
CA PRO A 240 1.05 -17.12 -1.89
C PRO A 240 2.26 -16.27 -1.47
N GLU A 241 2.51 -16.14 -0.17
CA GLU A 241 3.64 -15.35 0.35
C GLU A 241 4.98 -15.82 -0.21
N GLY A 242 5.23 -17.13 -0.22
CA GLY A 242 6.46 -17.69 -0.80
C GLY A 242 6.66 -17.36 -2.28
N ALA A 243 5.59 -17.36 -3.06
CA ALA A 243 5.62 -17.00 -4.47
C ALA A 243 5.93 -15.50 -4.65
N ARG A 244 5.33 -14.64 -3.81
CA ARG A 244 5.59 -13.20 -3.82
C ARG A 244 7.03 -12.87 -3.44
N ASP A 245 7.57 -13.58 -2.44
CA ASP A 245 8.93 -13.39 -1.96
C ASP A 245 9.94 -13.77 -3.06
N MET A 246 9.72 -14.90 -3.74
CA MET A 246 10.53 -15.30 -4.90
C MET A 246 10.49 -14.26 -6.03
N VAL A 247 9.30 -13.78 -6.41
CA VAL A 247 9.16 -12.79 -7.49
C VAL A 247 9.89 -11.49 -7.15
N LYS A 248 9.84 -11.06 -5.89
CA LYS A 248 10.53 -9.86 -5.41
C LYS A 248 12.04 -10.05 -5.38
N SER A 249 12.53 -11.19 -4.90
CA SER A 249 13.96 -11.43 -4.75
C SER A 249 14.67 -11.68 -6.07
N VAL A 250 14.03 -12.40 -7.00
CA VAL A 250 14.65 -12.84 -8.26
C VAL A 250 14.37 -11.88 -9.41
N TYR A 251 13.10 -11.48 -9.61
CA TYR A 251 12.69 -10.73 -10.80
C TYR A 251 12.38 -9.25 -10.52
N ASN A 252 12.47 -8.81 -9.26
CA ASN A 252 12.14 -7.45 -8.84
C ASN A 252 10.75 -6.97 -9.31
N GLY A 253 9.80 -7.91 -9.46
CA GLY A 253 8.44 -7.60 -9.92
C GLY A 253 7.82 -8.67 -10.82
N LEU A 254 6.50 -8.76 -10.76
CA LEU A 254 5.76 -9.78 -11.50
C LEU A 254 5.82 -9.58 -13.02
N HIS A 255 5.91 -8.33 -13.49
CA HIS A 255 5.98 -8.02 -14.92
C HIS A 255 7.26 -8.58 -15.57
N HIS A 256 8.42 -8.46 -14.89
CA HIS A 256 9.68 -9.04 -15.38
C HIS A 256 9.63 -10.57 -15.48
N LEU A 257 8.98 -11.25 -14.53
CA LEU A 257 8.77 -12.70 -14.63
C LEU A 257 7.89 -13.04 -15.84
N LEU A 258 6.75 -12.35 -16.00
CA LEU A 258 5.79 -12.67 -17.05
C LEU A 258 6.27 -12.27 -18.45
N SER A 259 7.18 -11.30 -18.58
CA SER A 259 7.82 -10.98 -19.87
C SER A 259 8.68 -12.11 -20.44
N LEU A 260 9.06 -13.09 -19.62
CA LEU A 260 9.74 -14.30 -20.08
C LEU A 260 8.79 -15.30 -20.77
N TYR A 261 7.48 -15.06 -20.69
CA TYR A 261 6.43 -15.92 -21.23
C TYR A 261 5.50 -15.16 -22.19
N PRO A 262 6.04 -14.54 -23.26
CA PRO A 262 5.27 -13.67 -24.16
C PRO A 262 4.15 -14.40 -24.91
N ASP A 263 4.32 -15.69 -25.18
CA ASP A 263 3.32 -16.50 -25.88
C ASP A 263 2.12 -16.88 -24.98
N ASN A 264 2.29 -16.74 -23.66
CA ASN A 264 1.30 -17.14 -22.67
C ASN A 264 0.59 -15.94 -22.03
N PHE A 265 1.28 -14.81 -21.86
CA PHE A 265 0.73 -13.63 -21.19
C PHE A 265 0.88 -12.37 -22.03
N VAL A 266 -0.19 -11.59 -22.09
CA VAL A 266 -0.17 -10.25 -22.67
C VAL A 266 -0.13 -9.23 -21.53
N LEU A 267 0.88 -8.35 -21.58
CA LEU A 267 1.11 -7.26 -20.63
C LEU A 267 0.78 -5.92 -21.30
N VAL A 268 -0.25 -5.22 -20.81
CA VAL A 268 -0.64 -3.89 -21.31
C VAL A 268 -0.31 -2.84 -20.26
N GLY A 269 0.64 -1.96 -20.56
CA GLY A 269 1.01 -0.85 -19.68
C GLY A 269 -0.01 0.29 -19.71
N SER A 270 -0.39 0.81 -18.55
CA SER A 270 -1.17 2.04 -18.45
C SER A 270 -0.25 3.25 -18.63
N HIS A 271 -0.19 3.81 -19.84
CA HIS A 271 0.63 4.98 -20.18
C HIS A 271 0.04 6.30 -19.63
N ASN A 272 -0.14 6.41 -18.31
CA ASN A 272 -0.67 7.61 -17.66
C ASN A 272 0.40 8.36 -16.86
N GLY A 273 1.58 8.63 -17.45
CA GLY A 273 2.58 9.58 -16.91
C GLY A 273 3.04 9.42 -15.46
N ASP A 274 2.63 8.35 -14.79
CA ASP A 274 2.82 8.11 -13.36
C ASP A 274 4.00 7.15 -13.22
N ARG A 275 4.90 7.44 -12.27
CA ARG A 275 6.12 6.64 -12.02
C ARG A 275 5.85 5.19 -11.61
N ASN A 276 4.59 4.81 -11.42
CA ASN A 276 4.17 3.46 -11.13
C ASN A 276 3.62 2.82 -12.40
N GLU A 277 4.49 2.11 -13.12
CA GLU A 277 4.09 1.27 -14.25
C GLU A 277 3.06 0.24 -13.79
N ARG A 278 1.79 0.49 -14.12
CA ARG A 278 0.70 -0.44 -13.87
C ARG A 278 0.49 -1.25 -15.15
N TYR A 279 0.70 -2.55 -15.04
CA TYR A 279 0.47 -3.49 -16.13
C TYR A 279 -0.82 -4.24 -15.90
N ARG A 280 -1.66 -4.33 -16.92
CA ARG A 280 -2.75 -5.29 -16.97
C ARG A 280 -2.23 -6.59 -17.59
N VAL A 281 -2.49 -7.70 -16.94
CA VAL A 281 -2.02 -9.04 -17.32
C VAL A 281 -3.23 -9.84 -17.81
N THR A 282 -3.13 -10.40 -19.00
CA THR A 282 -4.15 -11.27 -19.59
C THR A 282 -3.52 -12.62 -19.95
N LEU A 283 -4.20 -13.71 -19.60
CA LEU A 283 -3.78 -15.06 -19.97
C LEU A 283 -4.28 -15.36 -21.39
N VAL A 284 -3.35 -15.67 -22.30
CA VAL A 284 -3.66 -16.07 -23.69
C VAL A 284 -3.69 -17.58 -23.82
N SER A 285 -2.66 -18.24 -23.30
CA SER A 285 -2.50 -19.69 -23.37
C SER A 285 -1.78 -20.21 -22.12
N VAL A 286 -2.06 -21.44 -21.72
CA VAL A 286 -1.35 -22.07 -20.60
C VAL A 286 0.02 -22.54 -21.09
N PRO A 287 1.13 -22.22 -20.40
CA PRO A 287 2.45 -22.71 -20.74
C PRO A 287 2.50 -24.24 -20.87
N ALA A 288 3.00 -24.77 -21.99
CA ALA A 288 3.06 -26.22 -22.24
C ALA A 288 3.81 -26.99 -21.15
N LYS A 289 4.90 -26.41 -20.64
CA LYS A 289 5.68 -26.96 -19.51
C LYS A 289 4.84 -27.20 -18.24
N LEU A 290 3.76 -26.44 -18.04
CA LEU A 290 2.84 -26.66 -16.93
C LEU A 290 1.85 -27.80 -17.20
N ILE A 291 1.41 -27.96 -18.43
CA ILE A 291 0.51 -29.04 -18.84
C ILE A 291 1.19 -30.40 -18.62
N ASP A 292 2.47 -30.51 -19.02
CA ASP A 292 3.26 -31.73 -18.84
C ASP A 292 3.46 -32.07 -17.35
N SER A 293 3.64 -31.06 -16.51
CA SER A 293 3.76 -31.22 -15.05
C SER A 293 2.45 -31.66 -14.37
N MET A 294 1.30 -31.20 -14.86
CA MET A 294 0.00 -31.58 -14.32
C MET A 294 -0.37 -33.03 -14.68
N ASN A 295 -0.03 -33.46 -15.89
CA ASN A 295 -0.30 -34.83 -16.38
C ASN A 295 0.61 -35.89 -15.75
N THR A 296 1.80 -35.52 -15.26
CA THR A 296 2.70 -36.45 -14.56
C THR A 296 2.36 -36.66 -13.08
N THR A 297 1.48 -35.83 -12.50
CA THR A 297 1.07 -35.94 -11.09
C THR A 297 -0.23 -36.73 -10.89
N THR A 298 -0.88 -37.21 -11.95
CA THR A 298 -2.22 -37.84 -11.91
C THR A 298 -2.20 -39.35 -11.64
N SER A 299 -1.11 -39.92 -11.11
CA SER A 299 -1.05 -41.36 -10.77
C SER A 299 -0.81 -41.61 -9.27
N ALA A 300 -1.83 -41.39 -8.42
CA ALA A 300 -2.12 -42.08 -7.14
C ALA A 300 -3.39 -41.51 -6.45
N PRO A 301 -4.03 -42.23 -5.50
CA PRO A 301 -5.33 -42.87 -5.62
C PRO A 301 -6.52 -42.02 -5.15
N ASP A 302 -7.72 -42.44 -5.57
CA ASP A 302 -9.03 -42.02 -5.06
C ASP A 302 -9.06 -42.00 -3.53
N ASP A 303 -9.33 -40.84 -2.93
CA ASP A 303 -9.81 -40.75 -1.55
C ASP A 303 -11.05 -39.85 -1.50
N SER A 304 -12.20 -40.52 -1.57
CA SER A 304 -13.52 -39.95 -1.45
C SER A 304 -13.79 -39.58 0.01
N SER A 305 -13.40 -38.39 0.43
CA SER A 305 -14.01 -37.73 1.60
C SER A 305 -13.97 -36.22 1.45
N VAL A 306 -15.08 -35.66 0.94
CA VAL A 306 -15.34 -34.21 0.93
C VAL A 306 -16.04 -33.85 2.25
N PRO A 307 -15.44 -33.07 3.16
CA PRO A 307 -16.19 -32.46 4.24
C PRO A 307 -16.95 -31.24 3.71
N THR A 308 -18.26 -31.25 3.92
CA THR A 308 -19.26 -30.24 3.59
C THR A 308 -19.08 -28.91 4.34
N ASP A 309 -18.00 -28.19 4.09
CA ASP A 309 -17.81 -26.80 4.55
C ASP A 309 -17.50 -25.84 3.37
N ALA A 310 -18.22 -26.04 2.25
CA ALA A 310 -18.13 -25.23 1.04
C ALA A 310 -18.84 -23.85 1.14
N ARG A 311 -19.16 -23.35 2.35
CA ARG A 311 -19.86 -22.07 2.55
C ARG A 311 -18.95 -20.87 2.82
N ASP A 312 -17.67 -21.09 3.12
CA ASP A 312 -16.69 -20.02 3.37
C ASP A 312 -15.60 -19.95 2.28
N ASN A 313 -15.96 -20.27 1.04
CA ASN A 313 -15.05 -20.13 -0.08
C ASN A 313 -15.10 -18.67 -0.61
N PRO A 314 -14.07 -17.82 -0.40
CA PRO A 314 -14.04 -16.46 -0.92
C PRO A 314 -13.91 -16.41 -2.46
N TRP A 315 -13.86 -17.56 -3.15
CA TRP A 315 -14.06 -17.63 -4.60
C TRP A 315 -15.53 -17.45 -5.03
N HIS A 316 -16.48 -17.38 -4.08
CA HIS A 316 -17.91 -17.13 -4.33
C HIS A 316 -18.49 -15.88 -3.64
N ALA A 317 -17.68 -15.04 -2.99
CA ALA A 317 -18.16 -13.78 -2.43
C ALA A 317 -17.69 -12.60 -3.32
N GLU A 318 -18.69 -11.94 -3.89
CA GLU A 318 -18.75 -10.69 -4.69
C GLU A 318 -17.46 -9.86 -4.81
#